data_AF-A0A7S2KK11-F1
#
_entry.id   AF-A0A7S2KK11-F1
#
_cell.length_a   1.000
_cell.length_b   1.000
_cell.length_c   1.000
_cell.angle_alpha   90.00
_cell.angle_beta   90.00
_cell.angle_gamma   90.00
#
_symmetry.space_group_name_H-M   'P 1'
#
loop_
_entity.id
_entity.type
_entity.pdbx_description
1 polymer ?
#
loop_
_entity_poly.entity_id
_entity_poly.type
_entity_poly.pdbx_seq_one_letter_code
_entity_poly.pdbx_strand_id
1 'polypeptide(L)'
;VNCCNSGSQAAFRCGEYENPSARSGLRQVSAEQSPYFRLAVQQAEAEYNIEATHPLFFHWVQDPLREQGYFFAAAFSNLVLANSLHFGTNAFAVVCFMVLFNKASRGRASNLTRALHP
;
A
#
# COMPACT_ATOMS: atom_id res chain seq x y z
N VAL A 1 -17.85 -3.32 -5.00
CA VAL A 1 -18.89 -3.26 -3.93
C VAL A 1 -19.70 -1.98 -4.13
N ASN A 2 -21.01 -2.08 -4.33
CA ASN A 2 -21.90 -0.93 -4.41
C ASN A 2 -22.57 -0.76 -3.04
N CYS A 3 -22.27 0.33 -2.34
CA CYS A 3 -22.78 0.58 -0.98
C CYS A 3 -24.04 1.46 -0.94
N CYS A 4 -24.52 1.91 -2.10
CA CYS A 4 -25.81 2.58 -2.20
C CYS A 4 -26.87 1.54 -2.54
N ASN A 5 -27.94 1.49 -1.74
CA ASN A 5 -29.12 0.70 -2.11
C ASN A 5 -29.80 1.35 -3.33
N SER A 6 -30.23 0.56 -4.31
CA SER A 6 -30.99 1.02 -5.49
C SER A 6 -32.47 1.30 -5.22
N GLY A 7 -32.90 1.30 -3.94
CA GLY A 7 -34.27 1.58 -3.50
C GLY A 7 -34.58 3.06 -3.21
N SER A 8 -35.84 3.35 -2.91
CA SER A 8 -36.42 4.70 -2.69
C SER A 8 -35.94 5.45 -1.44
N GLN A 9 -34.94 4.92 -0.72
CA GLN A 9 -34.34 5.57 0.45
C GLN A 9 -32.83 5.63 0.24
N ALA A 10 -32.26 6.84 0.33
CA ALA A 10 -30.83 7.09 0.28
C ALA A 10 -30.14 6.54 1.55
N ALA A 11 -30.03 5.22 1.64
CA ALA A 11 -29.38 4.53 2.74
C ALA A 11 -28.00 4.02 2.28
N PHE A 12 -26.96 4.60 2.86
CA PHE A 12 -25.58 4.14 2.66
C PHE A 12 -25.26 2.96 3.57
N ARG A 13 -24.91 1.81 2.99
CA ARG A 13 -24.70 0.53 3.70
C ARG A 13 -23.46 -0.19 3.18
N CYS A 14 -22.29 0.17 3.70
CA CYS A 14 -21.03 -0.56 3.49
C CYS A 14 -20.64 -1.39 4.72
N GLY A 15 -19.93 -2.50 4.49
CA GLY A 15 -19.33 -3.32 5.54
C GLY A 15 -20.33 -4.29 6.16
N GLU A 16 -20.14 -4.60 7.44
CA GLU A 16 -20.96 -5.55 8.19
C GLU A 16 -22.24 -4.90 8.75
N TYR A 17 -22.92 -4.05 7.98
CA TYR A 17 -24.09 -3.31 8.46
C TYR A 17 -25.27 -4.21 8.87
N GLU A 18 -25.35 -5.43 8.32
CA GLU A 18 -26.38 -6.44 8.67
C GLU A 18 -26.01 -7.27 9.89
N ASN A 19 -24.76 -7.21 10.34
CA ASN A 19 -24.30 -7.97 11.49
C ASN A 19 -24.68 -7.22 12.77
N PRO A 20 -25.60 -7.75 13.61
CA PRO A 20 -25.98 -7.08 14.86
C PRO A 20 -24.82 -6.98 15.86
N SER A 21 -23.75 -7.76 15.65
CA SER A 21 -22.53 -7.70 16.46
C SER A 21 -21.55 -6.61 15.98
N ALA A 22 -21.75 -6.03 14.79
CA ALA A 22 -20.93 -4.96 14.25
C ALA A 22 -21.30 -3.61 14.84
N ARG A 23 -20.76 -3.33 16.04
CA ARG A 23 -20.96 -2.05 16.76
C ARG A 23 -19.79 -1.09 16.65
N SER A 24 -18.79 -1.41 15.85
CA SER A 24 -17.59 -0.62 15.66
C SER A 24 -17.45 -0.15 14.21
N GLY A 25 -16.76 0.97 14.03
CA GLY A 25 -16.46 1.54 12.71
C GLY A 25 -14.96 1.59 12.47
N LEU A 26 -14.52 1.21 11.26
CA LEU A 26 -13.14 1.35 10.84
C LEU A 26 -13.00 2.48 9.80
N ARG A 27 -12.06 3.41 10.05
CA ARG A 27 -11.81 4.57 9.17
C ARG A 27 -11.03 4.21 7.90
N GLN A 28 -10.27 3.13 7.93
CA GLN A 28 -9.42 2.73 6.83
C GLN A 28 -10.27 2.14 5.69
N VAL A 29 -10.62 2.97 4.72
CA VAL A 29 -11.34 2.55 3.51
C VAL A 29 -10.33 2.15 2.44
N SER A 30 -10.59 1.04 1.73
CA SER A 30 -9.71 0.65 0.62
C SER A 30 -9.74 1.69 -0.52
N ALA A 31 -8.66 1.78 -1.29
CA ALA A 31 -8.59 2.72 -2.42
C ALA A 31 -9.73 2.53 -3.43
N GLU A 32 -10.18 1.28 -3.61
CA GLU A 32 -11.29 0.91 -4.50
C GLU A 32 -12.65 1.39 -3.97
N GLN A 33 -12.81 1.49 -2.66
CA GLN A 33 -14.07 1.85 -2.03
C GLN A 33 -14.22 3.37 -1.84
N SER A 34 -13.10 4.08 -1.66
CA SER A 34 -13.03 5.55 -1.53
C SER A 34 -13.94 6.35 -2.48
N PRO A 35 -14.00 6.08 -3.81
CA PRO A 35 -14.88 6.82 -4.70
C PRO A 35 -16.38 6.66 -4.38
N TYR A 36 -16.81 5.48 -3.91
CA TYR A 36 -18.22 5.24 -3.58
C TYR A 36 -18.65 5.96 -2.31
N PHE A 37 -17.75 6.10 -1.33
CA PHE A 37 -17.98 6.92 -0.15
C PHE A 37 -18.14 8.41 -0.50
N ARG A 38 -17.36 8.91 -1.48
CA ARG A 38 -17.51 10.28 -1.98
C ARG A 38 -18.83 10.48 -2.72
N LEU A 39 -19.24 9.51 -3.54
CA LEU A 39 -20.54 9.55 -4.21
C LEU A 39 -21.70 9.61 -3.19
N ALA A 40 -21.60 8.87 -2.09
CA ALA A 40 -22.60 8.92 -1.02
C ALA A 40 -22.67 10.30 -0.34
N VAL A 41 -21.52 10.96 -0.13
CA VAL A 41 -21.50 12.35 0.37
C VAL A 41 -22.18 13.28 -0.63
N GLN A 42 -21.84 13.21 -1.92
CA GLN A 42 -22.46 14.04 -2.95
C GLN A 42 -23.98 13.86 -3.03
N GLN A 43 -24.45 12.62 -2.91
CA GLN A 43 -25.88 12.33 -2.85
C GLN A 43 -26.55 12.96 -1.62
N ALA A 44 -25.91 12.85 -0.45
CA ALA A 44 -26.43 13.45 0.78
C ALA A 44 -26.40 14.98 0.76
N GLU A 45 -25.36 15.59 0.21
CA GLU A 45 -25.26 17.04 0.01
C GLU A 45 -26.38 17.56 -0.90
N ALA A 46 -26.68 16.84 -1.99
CA ALA A 46 -27.77 17.18 -2.91
C ALA A 46 -29.17 16.98 -2.30
N GLU A 47 -29.38 15.89 -1.56
CA GLU A 47 -30.69 15.55 -0.98
C GLU A 47 -31.04 16.43 0.22
N TYR A 48 -30.06 16.69 1.10
CA TYR A 48 -30.28 17.40 2.36
C TYR A 48 -29.82 18.87 2.33
N ASN A 49 -29.30 19.34 1.20
CA ASN A 49 -28.79 20.71 1.03
C ASN A 49 -27.74 21.09 2.10
N ILE A 50 -26.83 20.16 2.37
CA ILE A 50 -25.71 20.30 3.31
C ILE A 50 -24.38 20.35 2.54
N GLU A 51 -23.32 20.84 3.16
CA GLU A 51 -21.96 20.85 2.59
C GLU A 51 -20.97 20.19 3.55
N ALA A 52 -20.22 19.19 3.08
CA ALA A 52 -19.24 18.46 3.85
C ALA A 52 -17.84 18.73 3.31
N THR A 53 -17.19 19.79 3.79
CA THR A 53 -15.83 20.17 3.36
C THR A 53 -14.80 19.06 3.64
N HIS A 54 -14.91 18.38 4.79
CA HIS A 54 -13.97 17.35 5.24
C HIS A 54 -14.69 16.10 5.78
N PRO A 55 -15.27 15.26 4.89
CA PRO A 55 -16.01 14.09 5.32
C PRO A 55 -15.08 13.02 5.89
N LEU A 56 -15.47 12.43 7.02
CA LEU A 56 -14.83 11.26 7.60
C LEU A 56 -15.58 10.00 7.17
N PHE A 57 -14.85 9.03 6.64
CA PHE A 57 -15.42 7.79 6.12
C PHE A 57 -15.20 6.64 7.09
N PHE A 58 -16.24 5.85 7.34
CA PHE A 58 -16.21 4.67 8.19
C PHE A 58 -17.06 3.56 7.58
N HIS A 59 -16.61 2.31 7.69
CA HIS A 59 -17.44 1.14 7.43
C HIS A 59 -17.64 0.34 8.71
N TRP A 60 -18.78 -0.34 8.79
CA TRP A 60 -19.12 -1.17 9.95
C TRP A 60 -18.28 -2.45 9.96
N VAL A 61 -17.71 -2.76 11.12
CA VAL A 61 -16.93 -3.97 11.37
C VAL A 61 -17.27 -4.52 12.77
N GLN A 62 -17.24 -5.84 12.93
CA GLN A 62 -17.41 -6.46 14.24
C GLN A 62 -16.25 -6.16 15.19
N ASP A 63 -15.02 -6.40 14.75
CA ASP A 63 -13.82 -6.24 15.56
C ASP A 63 -12.76 -5.38 14.83
N PRO A 64 -12.68 -4.07 15.13
CA PRO A 64 -11.74 -3.19 14.47
C PRO A 64 -10.28 -3.46 14.88
N LEU A 65 -10.04 -4.04 16.06
CA LEU A 65 -8.69 -4.31 16.56
C LEU A 65 -8.07 -5.48 15.82
N ARG A 66 -8.87 -6.53 15.56
CA ARG A 66 -8.44 -7.67 14.75
C ARG A 66 -8.08 -7.24 13.33
N GLU A 67 -8.94 -6.45 12.69
CA GLU A 67 -8.70 -5.95 11.33
C GLU A 67 -7.45 -5.06 11.26
N GLN A 68 -7.27 -4.16 12.23
CA GLN A 68 -6.05 -3.36 12.33
C GLN A 68 -4.79 -4.23 12.48
N GLY A 69 -4.85 -5.26 13.33
CA GLY A 69 -3.75 -6.20 13.51
C GLY A 69 -3.40 -6.94 12.22
N TYR A 70 -4.41 -7.34 11.44
CA TYR A 70 -4.21 -7.97 10.14
C TYR A 70 -3.51 -7.03 9.14
N PHE A 71 -3.97 -5.78 9.03
CA PHE A 71 -3.32 -4.79 8.16
C PHE A 71 -1.87 -4.53 8.57
N PHE A 72 -1.62 -4.42 9.87
CA PHE A 72 -0.26 -4.22 10.37
C PHE A 72 0.64 -5.41 10.05
N ALA A 73 0.20 -6.64 10.32
CA ALA A 73 0.98 -7.85 10.06
C ALA A 73 1.30 -8.01 8.56
N ALA A 74 0.31 -7.80 7.69
CA ALA A 74 0.49 -7.88 6.24
C ALA A 74 1.47 -6.80 5.73
N ALA A 75 1.30 -5.55 6.17
CA ALA A 75 2.20 -4.46 5.80
C ALA A 75 3.62 -4.69 6.32
N PHE A 76 3.76 -5.20 7.55
CA PHE A 76 5.05 -5.50 8.15
C PHE A 76 5.79 -6.59 7.37
N SER A 77 5.12 -7.68 7.01
CA SER A 77 5.71 -8.75 6.20
C SER A 77 6.21 -8.21 4.84
N ASN A 78 5.40 -7.39 4.18
CA ASN A 78 5.77 -6.79 2.89
C ASN A 78 6.95 -5.83 3.02
N LEU A 79 6.99 -5.03 4.09
CA LEU A 79 8.09 -4.11 4.37
C LEU A 79 9.41 -4.87 4.61
N VAL A 80 9.37 -5.96 5.39
CA VAL A 80 10.56 -6.79 5.66
C VAL A 80 11.07 -7.42 4.37
N LEU A 81 10.18 -7.97 3.54
CA LEU A 81 10.55 -8.57 2.26
C LEU A 81 11.15 -7.54 1.28
N ALA A 82 10.52 -6.38 1.14
CA ALA A 82 11.00 -5.30 0.27
C ALA A 82 12.39 -4.79 0.70
N ASN A 83 12.60 -4.57 2.00
CA ASN A 83 13.90 -4.15 2.53
C ASN A 83 14.96 -5.23 2.32
N SER A 84 14.65 -6.49 2.59
CA SER A 84 15.57 -7.61 2.40
C SER A 84 16.01 -7.73 0.94
N LEU A 85 15.07 -7.59 0.00
CA LEU A 85 15.36 -7.59 -1.44
C LEU A 85 16.21 -6.39 -1.86
N HIS A 86 15.93 -5.20 -1.33
CA HIS A 86 16.70 -3.99 -1.62
C HIS A 86 18.15 -4.13 -1.15
N PHE A 87 18.39 -4.53 0.10
CA PHE A 87 19.75 -4.74 0.60
C PHE A 87 20.48 -5.86 -0.14
N GLY A 88 19.80 -6.96 -0.45
CA GLY A 88 20.36 -8.05 -1.25
C GLY A 88 20.81 -7.59 -2.64
N THR A 89 19.98 -6.80 -3.32
CA THR A 89 20.28 -6.26 -4.66
C THR A 89 21.45 -5.26 -4.61
N ASN A 90 21.50 -4.38 -3.61
CA ASN A 90 22.62 -3.45 -3.44
C ASN A 90 23.93 -4.19 -3.14
N ALA A 91 23.91 -5.17 -2.24
CA ALA A 91 25.08 -5.98 -1.92
C ALA A 91 25.60 -6.72 -3.15
N PHE A 92 24.70 -7.31 -3.95
CA PHE A 92 25.05 -7.96 -5.20
C PHE A 92 25.69 -6.99 -6.19
N ALA A 93 25.10 -5.81 -6.40
CA ALA A 93 25.64 -4.79 -7.31
C ALA A 93 27.05 -4.33 -6.89
N VAL A 94 27.28 -4.11 -5.59
CA VAL A 94 28.60 -3.72 -5.05
C VAL A 94 29.63 -4.83 -5.25
N VAL A 95 29.28 -6.09 -5.01
CA VAL A 95 30.19 -7.22 -5.23
C VAL A 95 30.53 -7.36 -6.72
N CYS A 96 29.53 -7.28 -7.61
CA CYS A 96 29.74 -7.29 -9.05
C CYS A 96 30.67 -6.16 -9.49
N PHE A 97 30.43 -4.94 -9.00
CA PHE A 97 31.30 -3.79 -9.25
C PHE A 97 32.73 -4.08 -8.79
N MET A 98 32.95 -4.50 -7.54
CA MET A 98 34.28 -4.79 -7.03
C MET A 98 35.01 -5.86 -7.86
N VAL A 99 34.35 -6.95 -8.22
CA VAL A 99 34.96 -8.03 -9.03
C VAL A 99 35.33 -7.53 -10.43
N LEU A 100 34.43 -6.81 -11.10
CA LEU A 100 34.68 -6.26 -12.44
C LEU A 100 35.81 -5.22 -12.42
N PHE A 101 35.81 -4.30 -11.45
CA PHE A 101 36.85 -3.27 -11.31
C PHE A 101 38.21 -3.86 -10.93
N ASN A 102 38.25 -4.85 -10.03
CA ASN A 102 39.49 -5.55 -9.67
C ASN A 102 40.06 -6.35 -10.85
N LYS A 103 39.20 -6.97 -11.67
CA LYS A 103 39.65 -7.69 -12.87
C LYS A 103 40.17 -6.72 -13.95
N ALA A 104 39.46 -5.61 -14.17
CA ALA A 104 39.86 -4.59 -15.14
C ALA A 104 41.19 -3.90 -14.76
N SER A 105 41.36 -3.56 -13.47
CA SER A 105 42.61 -2.94 -12.97
C SER A 105 43.81 -3.89 -13.06
N ARG A 106 43.65 -5.17 -12.70
CA ARG A 106 44.71 -6.20 -12.85
C ARG A 106 45.07 -6.45 -14.32
N GLY A 107 44.09 -6.50 -15.22
CA GLY A 107 44.33 -6.68 -16.66
C GLY A 107 45.09 -5.50 -17.29
N ARG A 108 44.83 -4.27 -16.82
CA ARG A 108 45.58 -3.08 -17.25
C ARG A 108 47.03 -3.11 -16.76
N ALA A 109 47.26 -3.55 -15.53
CA ALA A 109 48.61 -3.70 -14.97
C ALA A 109 49.44 -4.77 -15.71
N SER A 110 48.86 -5.94 -16.00
CA SER A 110 49.59 -7.03 -16.69
C SER A 110 49.97 -6.68 -18.13
N ASN A 111 49.11 -5.94 -18.84
CA ASN A 111 49.39 -5.51 -20.22
C ASN A 111 50.50 -4.45 -20.27
N LEU A 112 50.56 -3.55 -19.28
CA LEU A 112 51.64 -2.56 -19.15
C LEU A 112 53.00 -3.21 -18.88
N THR A 113 53.07 -4.21 -18.00
CA THR A 113 54.32 -4.94 -17.74
C THR A 113 54.83 -5.73 -18.95
N ARG A 114 53.93 -6.27 -19.79
CA ARG A 114 54.31 -6.98 -21.02
C ARG A 114 54.78 -6.02 -22.12
N ALA A 115 54.29 -4.78 -22.14
CA ALA A 115 54.74 -3.77 -23.09
C ALA A 115 56.14 -3.21 -22.76
N LEU A 116 56.62 -3.35 -21.52
CA LEU A 116 57.94 -2.86 -21.08
C LEU A 116 59.08 -3.88 -21.23
N HIS A 117 58.77 -5.15 -21.47
CA HIS A 117 59.76 -6.20 -21.77
C HIS A 117 59.44 -6.81 -23.15
N PRO A 118 60.00 -6.26 -24.25
CA PRO A 118 59.95 -6.88 -25.58
C PRO A 118 60.84 -8.12 -25.69
#